data_AF-A0A9X9FVK3-F1
#
_entry.id   AF-A0A9X9FVK3-F1
#
_cell.length_a   1.000
_cell.length_b   1.000
_cell.length_c   1.000
_cell.angle_alpha   90.00
_cell.angle_beta   90.00
_cell.angle_gamma   90.00
#
_symmetry.space_group_name_H-M   'P 1'
#
loop_
_entity.id
_entity.type
_entity.pdbx_description
1 polymer ?
#
loop_
_entity_poly.entity_id
_entity_poly.type
_entity_poly.pdbx_seq_one_letter_code
_entity_poly.pdbx_strand_id
1 'polypeptide(L)' 'MLSEITIAHLYLPPFLLYLGVTAVVYALLERIVRPWLDWAWHPSMARFCMSLIVLSILVLKF' A
#
# COMPACT_ATOMS: atom_id res chain seq x y z
N MET A 1 -7.13 30.92 19.44
CA MET A 1 -6.10 31.34 18.47
C MET A 1 -5.35 30.10 18.03
N LEU A 2 -5.69 29.56 16.85
CA LEU A 2 -5.13 28.31 16.34
C LEU A 2 -3.74 28.59 15.75
N SER A 3 -2.73 28.48 16.61
CA SER A 3 -1.33 28.14 16.32
C SER A 3 -0.79 28.62 14.96
N GLU A 4 -0.35 29.88 14.91
CA GLU A 4 0.44 30.42 13.80
C GLU A 4 1.86 29.84 13.85
N ILE A 5 2.07 28.70 13.18
CA ILE A 5 3.39 28.06 13.10
C ILE A 5 4.21 28.80 12.03
N THR A 6 4.98 29.80 12.45
CA THR A 6 5.90 30.53 11.57
C THR A 6 7.23 29.78 11.51
N ILE A 7 7.56 29.20 10.35
CA ILE A 7 8.87 28.58 10.09
C ILE A 7 9.58 29.46 9.06
N ALA A 8 10.74 30.02 9.45
CA ALA A 8 11.60 30.82 8.57
C ALA A 8 10.87 32.00 7.87
N HIS A 9 10.09 32.80 8.60
CA HIS A 9 9.32 33.95 8.07
C HIS A 9 8.27 33.61 6.97
N LEU A 10 8.09 32.33 6.65
CA LEU A 10 7.10 31.89 5.69
C LEU A 10 5.81 31.52 6.44
N TYR A 11 4.75 32.27 6.15
CA TYR A 11 3.44 32.04 6.72
C TYR A 11 2.85 30.77 6.09
N LEU A 12 3.19 29.60 6.65
CA LEU A 12 2.67 28.34 6.15
C LEU A 12 1.29 28.12 6.79
N PRO A 13 0.20 28.12 6.01
CA PRO A 13 -1.12 27.86 6.56
C PRO A 13 -1.10 26.46 7.20
N PRO A 14 -1.72 26.28 8.39
CA PRO A 14 -1.82 24.96 9.03
C PRO A 14 -2.43 23.93 8.08
N PHE A 15 -3.28 24.38 7.15
CA PHE A 15 -3.82 23.58 6.05
C PHE A 15 -2.75 22.85 5.23
N LEU A 16 -1.66 23.51 4.83
CA LEU A 16 -0.61 22.88 4.02
C LEU A 16 0.15 21.81 4.81
N LEU A 17 0.35 22.01 6.11
CA LEU A 17 0.95 21.01 6.99
C LEU A 17 0.04 19.77 7.08
N TYR A 18 -1.25 19.98 7.32
CA TYR A 18 -2.22 18.87 7.35
C TYR A 18 -2.24 18.13 6.01
N LEU A 19 -2.27 18.85 4.89
CA LEU A 19 -2.31 18.25 3.56
C LEU A 19 -1.04 17.43 3.26
N GLY A 20 0.13 17.94 3.64
CA GLY A 20 1.39 17.21 3.53
C GLY A 20 1.42 15.94 4.39
N VAL A 21 0.97 16.03 5.65
CA VAL A 21 0.88 14.87 6.54
C VAL A 21 -0.11 13.85 5.99
N THR A 22 -1.29 14.28 5.56
CA THR A 22 -2.32 13.40 4.97
C THR A 22 -1.81 12.72 3.70
N ALA A 23 -1.09 13.43 2.83
CA ALA A 23 -0.53 12.85 1.61
C ALA A 23 0.53 11.77 1.91
N VAL A 24 1.40 12.00 2.89
CA VAL A 24 2.40 11.01 3.33
C VAL A 24 1.72 9.78 3.93
N VAL A 25 0.73 9.98 4.80
CA VAL A 25 -0.06 8.89 5.40
C VAL A 25 -0.78 8.09 4.32
N TYR A 26 -1.41 8.76 3.36
CA TYR A 26 -2.11 8.11 2.26
C TYR A 26 -1.16 7.30 1.39
N ALA A 27 0.02 7.84 1.03
CA ALA A 27 1.01 7.12 0.24
C ALA A 27 1.54 5.88 0.95
N LEU A 28 1.77 5.95 2.27
CA LEU A 28 2.15 4.80 3.10
C LEU A 28 1.04 3.75 3.14
N LEU A 29 -0.21 4.20 3.35
CA LEU A 29 -1.36 3.33 3.41
C LEU A 29 -1.59 2.64 2.05
N GLU A 30 -1.50 3.37 0.95
CA GLU A 30 -1.59 2.83 -0.41
C GLU A 30 -0.52 1.77 -0.64
N ARG A 31 0.72 1.98 -0.17
CA ARG A 31 1.83 1.04 -0.37
C ARG A 31 1.69 -0.25 0.44
N ILE A 32 1.00 -0.20 1.58
CA ILE A 32 0.69 -1.37 2.42
C ILE A 32 -0.54 -2.10 1.86
N VAL A 33 -1.56 -1.34 1.46
CA VAL A 33 -2.82 -1.88 0.95
C VAL A 33 -2.65 -2.43 -0.47
N ARG A 34 -1.77 -1.88 -1.32
CA ARG A 34 -1.51 -2.38 -2.69
C ARG A 34 -1.17 -3.86 -2.75
N PRO A 35 -0.12 -4.38 -2.09
CA PRO A 35 0.20 -5.80 -2.13
C PRO A 35 -0.91 -6.65 -1.51
N TRP A 36 -1.66 -6.13 -0.53
CA TRP A 36 -2.84 -6.80 0.03
C TRP A 36 -4.00 -6.86 -0.95
N LEU A 37 -4.23 -5.79 -1.71
CA LEU A 37 -5.28 -5.67 -2.71
C LEU A 37 -4.93 -6.51 -3.94
N ASP A 38 -3.66 -6.49 -4.39
CA ASP A 38 -3.14 -7.36 -5.43
C ASP A 38 -3.21 -8.83 -5.03
N TRP A 39 -2.91 -9.17 -3.77
CA TRP A 39 -3.02 -10.55 -3.26
C TRP A 39 -4.48 -11.00 -3.12
N ALA A 40 -5.36 -10.14 -2.63
CA ALA A 40 -6.80 -10.39 -2.52
C ALA A 40 -7.52 -10.44 -3.88
N TRP A 41 -7.01 -9.74 -4.90
CA TRP A 41 -7.49 -9.79 -6.29
C TRP A 41 -6.94 -10.98 -7.08
N HIS A 42 -6.05 -11.77 -6.49
CA HIS A 42 -5.42 -12.94 -7.10
C HIS A 42 -5.94 -14.31 -6.61
N PRO A 43 -7.25 -14.53 -6.34
CA PRO A 43 -7.73 -15.90 -6.15
C PRO A 43 -7.46 -16.77 -7.40
N SER A 44 -7.28 -16.14 -8.57
CA SER A 44 -6.71 -16.75 -9.77
C SER A 44 -5.27 -17.27 -9.58
N MET A 45 -4.36 -16.45 -9.03
CA MET A 45 -2.95 -16.83 -8.86
C MET A 45 -2.75 -17.85 -7.76
N ALA A 46 -3.54 -17.78 -6.69
CA ALA A 46 -3.54 -18.81 -5.66
C ALA A 46 -3.97 -20.18 -6.26
N ARG A 47 -5.01 -20.19 -7.10
CA ARG A 47 -5.46 -21.40 -7.84
C ARG A 47 -4.43 -21.87 -8.88
N PHE A 48 -3.74 -20.93 -9.54
CA PHE A 48 -2.65 -21.24 -10.47
C PHE A 48 -1.45 -21.86 -9.77
N CYS A 49 -0.98 -21.28 -8.66
CA CYS A 49 0.09 -21.84 -7.84
C CYS A 49 -0.28 -23.24 -7.33
N MET A 50 -1.51 -23.44 -6.86
CA MET A 50 -1.98 -24.77 -6.44
C MET A 50 -2.00 -25.77 -7.60
N SER A 51 -2.42 -25.37 -8.81
CA SER A 51 -2.37 -26.23 -9.99
C SER A 51 -0.93 -26.62 -10.36
N LEU A 52 0.02 -25.69 -10.29
CA LEU A 52 1.43 -25.98 -10.53
C LEU A 52 2.03 -26.93 -9.49
N ILE A 53 1.68 -26.76 -8.21
CA ILE A 53 2.12 -27.66 -7.14
C ILE A 53 1.61 -29.08 -7.42
N VAL A 54 0.32 -29.23 -7.72
CA VAL A 54 -0.28 -30.54 -8.03
C VAL A 54 0.33 -31.18 -9.27
N LEU A 55 0.50 -30.41 -10.35
CA LEU A 55 1.14 -30.87 -11.59
C LEU A 55 2.58 -31.33 -11.36
N SER A 56 3.36 -30.55 -10.61
CA SER A 56 4.75 -30.86 -10.27
C SER A 56 4.86 -32.17 -9.49
N ILE A 57 4.00 -32.36 -8.48
CA ILE A 57 3.95 -33.61 -7.72
C ILE A 57 3.59 -34.80 -8.62
N LEU A 58 2.66 -34.63 -9.55
CA LEU A 58 2.25 -35.69 -10.47
C LEU A 58 3.39 -36.10 -11.41
N VAL A 59 4.11 -35.13 -11.98
CA VAL A 59 5.26 -35.36 -12.86
C VAL A 59 6.44 -35.99 -12.13
N LEU A 60 6.74 -35.55 -10.90
CA LEU A 60 7.83 -36.11 -10.09
C LEU A 60 7.55 -37.54 -9.58
N LYS A 61 6.27 -37.92 -9.53
CA LYS A 61 5.82 -39.23 -9.02
C LYS A 61 5.61 -40.27 -10.13
N PHE A 62 5.55 -39.84 -11.40
CA PHE A 62 5.53 -40.68 -12.59
C PHE A 62 6.93 -40.78 -13.21
#